data_AF-U3KKJ1-F1
#
_entry.id   AF-U3KKJ1-F1
#
_cell.length_a   1.000
_cell.length_b   1.000
_cell.length_c   1.000
_cell.angle_alpha   90.00
_cell.angle_beta   90.00
_cell.angle_gamma   90.00
#
_symmetry.space_group_name_H-M   'P 1'
#
loop_
_entity.id
_entity.type
_entity.pdbx_description
1 polymer ?
#
loop_
_entity_poly.entity_id
_entity_poly.type
_entity_poly.pdbx_seq_one_letter_code
_entity_poly.pdbx_strand_id
1 'polypeptide(L)' 'QDRLSRCSLQCSDQAKDALDSGGSEPRVRGQLDACLATCGEQHLRLVPAMAKKMRDGLASIQQ' A
#
# COMPACT_ATOMS: atom_id res chain seq x y z
N GLN A 1 10.62 -6.49 -6.35
CA GLN A 1 9.32 -6.70 -5.70
C GLN A 1 8.65 -5.33 -5.56
N ASP A 2 7.47 -5.16 -6.16
CA ASP A 2 6.73 -3.89 -6.14
C ASP A 2 6.39 -3.44 -4.70
N ARG A 3 6.36 -2.13 -4.45
CA ARG A 3 6.14 -1.59 -3.10
C ARG A 3 4.72 -1.92 -2.61
N LEU A 4 3.71 -1.95 -3.50
CA LEU A 4 2.33 -2.24 -3.12
C LEU A 4 2.20 -3.72 -2.78
N SER A 5 2.81 -4.60 -3.57
CA SER A 5 2.85 -6.04 -3.28
C SER A 5 3.47 -6.34 -1.91
N ARG A 6 4.55 -5.63 -1.53
CA ARG A 6 5.15 -5.74 -0.19
C ARG A 6 4.20 -5.32 0.93
N CYS A 7 3.49 -4.21 0.73
CA CYS A 7 2.53 -3.69 1.70
C CYS A 7 1.38 -4.68 1.92
N SER A 8 0.81 -5.21 0.82
CA SER A 8 -0.26 -6.22 0.90
C SER A 8 0.19 -7.53 1.54
N LEU A 9 1.42 -7.97 1.26
CA LEU A 9 1.99 -9.16 1.91
C LEU A 9 2.11 -8.97 3.41
N GLN A 10 2.64 -7.82 3.86
CA GLN A 10 2.75 -7.50 5.28
C GLN A 10 1.38 -7.48 5.98
N CYS A 11 0.35 -6.90 5.36
CA CYS A 11 -1.02 -6.93 5.91
C CYS A 11 -1.53 -8.38 6.05
N SER A 12 -1.22 -9.23 5.06
CA SER A 12 -1.64 -10.63 5.05
C SER A 12 -0.93 -11.45 6.13
N ASP A 13 0.36 -11.21 6.33
CA ASP A 13 1.14 -11.86 7.38
C ASP A 13 0.64 -11.44 8.78
N GLN A 14 0.37 -10.14 8.99
CA GLN A 14 -0.22 -9.66 10.24
C GLN A 14 -1.61 -10.27 10.52
N ALA A 15 -2.42 -10.44 9.48
CA ALA A 15 -3.72 -11.10 9.62
C ALA A 15 -3.57 -12.58 9.99
N LYS A 16 -2.61 -13.30 9.40
CA LYS A 16 -2.31 -14.69 9.76
C LYS A 16 -1.82 -14.78 11.22
N ASP A 17 -0.86 -13.96 11.61
CA ASP A 17 -0.35 -13.93 12.98
C ASP A 17 -1.47 -13.66 14.00
N ALA A 18 -2.41 -12.77 13.65
CA ALA A 18 -3.56 -12.46 14.49
C ALA A 18 -4.55 -13.63 14.61
N LEU A 19 -4.78 -14.40 13.54
CA LEU A 19 -5.59 -15.62 13.57
C LEU A 19 -4.91 -16.71 14.40
N ASP A 20 -3.61 -16.93 14.19
CA ASP A 20 -2.82 -17.94 14.89
C ASP A 20 -2.74 -17.64 16.41
N SER A 21 -2.83 -16.35 16.78
CA SER A 21 -2.91 -15.89 18.17
C SER A 21 -4.32 -16.00 18.79
N GLY A 22 -5.29 -16.61 18.10
CA GLY A 22 -6.67 -16.78 18.57
C GLY A 22 -7.60 -15.60 18.28
N GLY A 23 -7.24 -14.73 17.33
CA GLY A 23 -8.10 -13.65 16.86
C GLY A 23 -9.36 -14.19 16.16
N SER A 24 -10.49 -13.53 16.39
CA SER A 24 -11.75 -13.86 15.71
C SER A 24 -11.68 -13.48 14.23
N GLU A 25 -12.01 -14.41 13.32
CA GLU A 25 -12.04 -14.19 11.86
C GLU A 25 -12.69 -12.86 11.41
N PRO A 26 -13.93 -12.50 11.84
CA PRO A 26 -14.54 -11.23 11.44
C PRO A 26 -13.71 -10.01 11.87
N ARG A 27 -13.09 -10.07 13.05
CA ARG A 27 -12.23 -8.98 13.54
C ARG A 27 -10.94 -8.88 12.72
N VAL A 28 -10.28 -10.00 12.48
CA VAL A 28 -9.04 -10.03 11.69
C VAL A 28 -9.30 -9.58 10.25
N ARG A 29 -10.43 -10.01 9.66
CA ARG A 29 -10.83 -9.57 8.32
C ARG A 29 -11.01 -8.06 8.24
N GLY A 30 -11.69 -7.46 9.23
CA GLY A 30 -11.82 -6.00 9.29
C GLY A 30 -10.47 -5.27 9.43
N GLN A 31 -9.52 -5.85 10.16
CA GLN A 31 -8.16 -5.30 10.28
C GLN A 31 -7.37 -5.42 8.97
N LEU A 32 -7.48 -6.55 8.28
CA LEU A 32 -6.87 -6.77 6.97
C LEU A 32 -7.39 -5.76 5.94
N ASP A 33 -8.71 -5.57 5.87
CA ASP A 33 -9.35 -4.62 4.95
C ASP A 33 -8.87 -3.18 5.21
N ALA A 34 -8.80 -2.77 6.48
CA ALA A 34 -8.29 -1.45 6.85
C ALA A 34 -6.79 -1.27 6.52
N CYS A 35 -5.98 -2.31 6.71
CA CYS A 35 -4.56 -2.31 6.36
C CYS A 35 -4.37 -2.15 4.84
N LEU A 36 -5.10 -2.92 4.03
CA LEU A 36 -5.04 -2.86 2.58
C LEU A 36 -5.53 -1.52 2.03
N ALA A 37 -6.58 -0.94 2.61
CA ALA A 37 -7.04 0.41 2.27
C ALA A 37 -5.95 1.45 2.50
N THR A 38 -5.26 1.37 3.65
CA THR A 38 -4.14 2.25 3.99
C THR A 38 -2.97 2.08 3.00
N CYS A 39 -2.61 0.85 2.63
CA CYS A 39 -1.62 0.57 1.60
C CYS A 39 -2.00 1.26 0.28
N GLY A 40 -3.24 1.11 -0.16
CA GLY A 40 -3.75 1.74 -1.38
C GLY A 40 -3.63 3.26 -1.34
N GLU A 41 -4.09 3.89 -0.26
CA GLU A 41 -4.00 5.34 -0.09
C GLU A 41 -2.56 5.86 -0.13
N GLN A 42 -1.65 5.24 0.62
CA GLN A 42 -0.25 5.65 0.66
C GLN A 42 0.39 5.59 -0.73
N HIS A 43 0.04 4.58 -1.51
CA HIS A 43 0.53 4.39 -2.85
C HIS A 43 -0.08 5.37 -3.86
N LEU A 44 -1.39 5.62 -3.77
CA LEU A 44 -2.07 6.61 -4.61
C LEU A 44 -1.51 8.02 -4.38
N ARG A 45 -1.13 8.36 -3.14
CA ARG A 45 -0.47 9.65 -2.82
C ARG A 45 0.89 9.83 -3.50
N LEU A 46 1.54 8.75 -3.96
CA LEU A 46 2.80 8.85 -4.72
C LEU A 46 2.58 9.26 -6.18
N VAL A 47 1.39 9.00 -6.75
CA VAL A 47 1.10 9.25 -8.17
C VAL A 47 1.26 10.73 -8.54
N PRO A 48 0.70 11.71 -7.79
CA PRO A 48 0.90 13.13 -8.10
C PRO A 48 2.38 13.55 -8.07
N ALA A 49 3.16 13.02 -7.12
CA ALA A 49 4.58 13.33 -6.99
C ALA A 49 5.40 12.75 -8.15
N MET A 50 5.10 11.52 -8.58
CA MET A 50 5.71 10.91 -9.76
C MET A 50 5.33 11.68 -11.03
N ALA A 51 4.04 12.03 -11.19
CA ALA A 51 3.58 12.82 -12.32
C ALA A 51 4.25 14.21 -12.38
N LYS A 52 4.46 14.86 -11.23
CA LYS A 52 5.21 16.12 -11.16
C LYS A 52 6.65 15.95 -11.65
N LYS A 53 7.38 14.96 -11.14
CA LYS A 53 8.76 14.68 -11.58
C LYS A 53 8.85 14.37 -13.07
N MET A 54 7.89 13.63 -13.63
CA MET A 54 7.82 13.36 -15.07
C MET A 54 7.64 14.64 -15.88
N ARG A 55 6.70 15.52 -15.48
CA ARG A 55 6.51 16.82 -16.14
C ARG A 55 7.74 17.70 -16.07
N ASP A 56 8.35 17.81 -14.89
CA ASP A 56 9.55 18.62 -14.68
C ASP A 56 10.73 18.08 -15.54
N GLY A 57 10.91 16.76 -15.62
CA GLY A 57 11.92 16.14 -16.48
C GLY A 57 11.69 16.37 -17.98
N LEU A 58 10.43 16.33 -18.44
CA LEU A 58 10.09 16.66 -19.84
C LEU A 58 10.35 18.14 -20.15
N ALA A 59 10.06 19.03 -19.22
CA ALA A 59 10.33 20.46 -19.38
C ALA A 59 11.84 20.74 -19.49
N SER A 60 12.68 20.00 -18.75
CA SER A 60 14.14 20.13 -18.84
C SER A 60 14.74 19.65 -20.16
N ILE A 61 14.06 18.77 -20.91
CA ILE A 61 14.52 18.29 -22.23
C ILE A 61 14.15 19.30 -23.34
N GLN A 62 13.15 20.14 -23.10
CA GLN A 62 12.70 21.18 -24.05
C GLN A 62 13.48 22.50 -23.93
N GLN A 63 14.41 22.62 -22.98
CA GLN A 63 15.35 23.75 -22.84
C GLN A 63 16.69 23.42 -23.49
#